data_AF-A0A0M4TTV5-F1
#
_entry.id   AF-A0A0M4TTV5-F1
#
_cell.length_a   1.000
_cell.length_b   1.000
_cell.length_c   1.000
_cell.angle_alpha   90.00
_cell.angle_beta   90.00
_cell.angle_gamma   90.00
#
_symmetry.space_group_name_H-M   'P 1'
#
loop_
_entity.id
_entity.type
_entity.pdbx_description
1 polymer ?
#
loop_
_entity_poly.entity_id
_entity_poly.type
_entity_poly.pdbx_seq_one_letter_code
_entity_poly.pdbx_strand_id
1 'polypeptide(L)'
;MQVRLAATVAAKAEGVRQLLNYQTLSDTVNLLLDAIKHQWDLKLTDLSQIETSDTRVRLDKRHLSWLSQYGEERGINIASVTNLLISEHLSGKLTQTATRQTTDRPQTEKPTQQPLDRPQTATEKPKGQALMRSLKL
;
A
#
# COMPACT_ATOMS: atom_id res chain seq x y z
N MET A 1 17.55 8.61 -8.48
CA MET A 1 17.40 7.20 -8.05
C MET A 1 17.00 6.38 -9.27
N GLN A 2 17.45 5.12 -9.41
CA GLN A 2 17.03 4.26 -10.52
C GLN A 2 16.06 3.21 -10.00
N VAL A 3 14.97 2.97 -10.73
CA VAL A 3 13.96 1.96 -10.39
C VAL A 3 13.74 1.04 -11.58
N ARG A 4 13.32 -0.19 -11.28
CA ARG A 4 12.94 -1.17 -12.30
C ARG A 4 11.42 -1.18 -12.47
N LEU A 5 10.98 -0.96 -13.69
CA LEU A 5 9.60 -1.14 -14.09
C LEU A 5 9.29 -2.62 -14.36
N ALA A 6 8.07 -3.03 -14.08
CA ALA A 6 7.51 -4.27 -14.58
C ALA A 6 7.43 -4.20 -16.10
N ALA A 7 7.64 -5.34 -16.77
CA ALA A 7 7.70 -5.39 -18.24
C ALA A 7 6.45 -4.81 -18.91
N THR A 8 5.27 -5.10 -18.35
CA THR A 8 3.99 -4.57 -18.85
C THR A 8 3.87 -3.06 -18.69
N VAL A 9 4.39 -2.50 -17.60
CA VAL A 9 4.41 -1.05 -17.33
C VAL A 9 5.39 -0.36 -18.25
N ALA A 10 6.58 -0.94 -18.43
CA ALA A 10 7.60 -0.44 -19.35
C ALA A 10 7.09 -0.41 -20.78
N ALA A 11 6.45 -1.50 -21.25
CA ALA A 11 5.83 -1.59 -22.58
C ALA A 11 4.79 -0.49 -22.81
N LYS A 12 3.90 -0.24 -21.84
CA LYS A 12 2.90 0.83 -21.95
C LYS A 12 3.55 2.22 -21.92
N ALA A 13 4.51 2.46 -21.03
CA ALA A 13 5.23 3.72 -20.95
C ALA A 13 6.04 3.99 -22.24
N GLU A 14 6.58 2.95 -22.86
CA GLU A 14 7.25 3.03 -24.16
C GLU A 14 6.29 3.44 -25.27
N GLY A 15 5.06 2.92 -25.27
CA GLY A 15 4.01 3.39 -26.18
C GLY A 15 3.71 4.88 -26.02
N VAL A 16 3.62 5.35 -24.77
CA VAL A 16 3.45 6.79 -24.47
C VAL A 16 4.65 7.60 -24.97
N ARG A 17 5.86 7.10 -24.78
CA ARG A 17 7.10 7.76 -25.22
C ARG A 17 7.08 8.01 -26.72
N GLN A 18 6.72 6.98 -27.50
CA GLN A 18 6.66 7.07 -28.96
C GLN A 18 5.55 8.01 -29.41
N LEU A 19 4.36 7.92 -28.79
CA LEU A 19 3.22 8.79 -29.10
C LEU A 19 3.54 10.28 -28.88
N LEU A 20 4.25 10.59 -27.79
CA LEU A 20 4.60 11.96 -27.40
C LEU A 20 5.97 12.41 -27.91
N ASN A 21 6.67 11.58 -28.71
CA ASN A 21 8.01 11.84 -29.24
C ASN A 21 9.06 12.19 -28.17
N TYR A 22 9.01 11.53 -27.01
CA TYR A 22 10.02 11.70 -25.96
C TYR A 22 11.30 10.92 -26.26
N GLN A 23 12.44 11.52 -25.91
CA GLN A 23 13.74 10.95 -26.23
C GLN A 23 14.08 9.72 -25.39
N THR A 24 13.71 9.72 -24.10
CA THR A 24 14.02 8.61 -23.19
C THR A 24 12.78 8.10 -22.45
N LEU A 25 12.84 6.82 -22.07
CA LEU A 25 11.83 6.21 -21.21
C LEU A 25 11.79 6.88 -19.83
N SER A 26 12.95 7.34 -19.32
CA SER A 26 13.03 8.04 -18.05
C SER A 26 12.24 9.36 -18.09
N ASP A 27 12.37 10.16 -19.14
CA ASP A 27 11.63 11.43 -19.26
C ASP A 27 10.12 11.18 -19.32
N THR A 28 9.72 10.14 -20.04
CA THR A 28 8.31 9.74 -20.16
C THR A 28 7.75 9.31 -18.81
N VAL A 29 8.50 8.52 -18.03
CA VAL A 29 8.08 8.12 -16.69
C VAL A 29 7.96 9.33 -15.76
N ASN A 30 8.91 10.27 -15.79
CA ASN A 30 8.82 11.47 -14.97
C ASN A 30 7.62 12.34 -15.38
N LEU A 31 7.32 12.46 -16.68
CA LEU A 31 6.09 13.11 -17.17
C LEU A 31 4.84 12.41 -16.64
N LEU A 32 4.76 11.08 -16.71
CA LEU A 32 3.62 10.32 -16.21
C LEU A 32 3.45 10.53 -14.70
N LEU A 33 4.54 10.57 -13.94
CA LEU A 33 4.51 10.86 -12.51
C LEU A 33 4.06 12.30 -12.22
N ASP A 34 4.48 13.29 -13.03
CA ASP A 34 3.98 14.66 -12.94
C ASP A 34 2.48 14.71 -13.24
N ALA A 35 2.04 14.04 -14.31
CA ALA A 35 0.63 13.97 -14.68
C ALA A 35 -0.22 13.34 -13.58
N ILE A 36 0.25 12.26 -12.95
CA ILE A 36 -0.43 11.65 -11.80
C ILE A 36 -0.46 12.61 -10.61
N LYS A 37 0.67 13.23 -10.27
CA LYS A 37 0.79 14.12 -9.11
C LYS A 37 -0.07 15.38 -9.25
N HIS A 38 -0.16 15.92 -10.46
CA HIS A 38 -0.88 17.15 -10.77
C HIS A 38 -2.25 16.91 -11.41
N GLN A 39 -2.69 15.65 -11.50
CA GLN A 39 -3.96 15.23 -12.09
C GLN A 39 -4.15 15.76 -13.52
N TRP A 40 -3.08 15.73 -14.33
CA TRP A 40 -3.17 16.08 -15.74
C TRP A 40 -3.83 14.95 -16.52
N ASP A 41 -4.81 15.32 -17.32
CA ASP A 41 -5.44 14.42 -18.30
C ASP A 41 -4.58 14.38 -19.57
N LEU A 42 -3.67 13.41 -19.62
CA LEU A 42 -2.93 13.13 -20.84
C LEU A 42 -3.88 12.43 -21.80
N LYS A 43 -4.21 13.08 -22.92
CA LYS A 43 -5.03 12.51 -24.00
C LYS A 43 -4.26 11.43 -24.76
N LEU A 44 -4.07 10.29 -24.11
CA LEU A 44 -3.37 9.12 -24.62
C LEU A 44 -4.39 8.22 -25.33
N THR A 45 -4.63 8.48 -26.61
CA THR A 45 -5.43 7.62 -27.47
C THR A 45 -4.54 6.63 -28.23
N ASP A 46 -5.01 5.41 -28.42
CA ASP A 46 -4.37 4.37 -29.24
C ASP A 46 -2.91 4.06 -28.88
N LEU A 47 -2.67 3.74 -27.60
CA LEU A 47 -1.36 3.21 -27.19
C LEU A 47 -1.15 1.81 -27.79
N SER A 48 -0.36 1.76 -28.86
CA SER A 48 0.12 0.51 -29.44
C SER A 48 0.89 -0.29 -28.39
N GLN A 49 0.62 -1.59 -28.29
CA GLN A 49 1.39 -2.48 -27.44
C GLN A 49 2.79 -2.64 -28.03
N ILE A 50 3.76 -1.96 -27.42
CA ILE A 50 5.15 -1.96 -27.88
C ILE A 50 5.98 -2.75 -26.87
N GLU A 51 6.72 -3.74 -27.37
CA GLU A 51 7.70 -4.43 -26.55
C GLU A 51 8.93 -3.55 -26.33
N THR A 52 9.46 -3.56 -25.11
CA THR A 52 10.70 -2.88 -24.77
C THR A 52 11.56 -3.76 -23.86
N SER A 53 12.85 -3.76 -24.13
CA SER A 53 13.85 -4.38 -23.24
C SER A 53 14.31 -3.43 -22.13
N ASP A 54 14.06 -2.12 -22.28
CA ASP A 54 14.41 -1.15 -21.26
C ASP A 54 13.34 -1.12 -20.16
N THR A 55 13.78 -1.48 -18.96
CA THR A 55 12.93 -1.48 -17.76
C THR A 55 13.52 -0.59 -16.66
N ARG A 56 14.69 0.02 -16.85
CA ARG A 56 15.37 0.73 -15.77
C ARG A 56 15.33 2.23 -16.00
N VAL A 57 14.50 2.90 -15.22
CA VAL A 57 14.26 4.33 -15.38
C VAL A 57 14.87 5.12 -14.23
N ARG A 58 15.38 6.31 -14.55
CA ARG A 58 15.89 7.26 -13.56
C ARG A 58 14.75 8.19 -13.16
N LEU A 59 14.44 8.19 -11.87
CA LEU A 59 13.47 9.11 -11.27
C LEU A 59 14.15 10.41 -10.85
N ASP A 60 13.49 11.51 -11.18
CA ASP A 60 13.89 12.85 -10.75
C ASP A 60 13.67 13.05 -9.26
N LYS A 61 14.54 13.86 -8.65
CA LYS A 61 14.53 14.15 -7.20
C LYS A 61 13.17 14.67 -6.72
N ARG A 62 12.44 15.39 -7.58
CA ARG A 62 11.11 15.98 -7.28
C ARG A 62 10.02 14.95 -6.97
N HIS A 63 10.18 13.72 -7.44
CA HIS A 63 9.23 12.63 -7.19
C HIS A 63 9.60 11.79 -5.99
N LEU A 64 10.88 11.77 -5.58
CA LEU A 64 11.37 10.82 -4.59
C LEU A 64 10.69 10.97 -3.24
N SER A 65 10.57 12.19 -2.71
CA SER A 65 9.92 12.42 -1.41
C SER A 65 8.45 11.97 -1.42
N TRP A 66 7.73 12.31 -2.49
CA TRP A 66 6.33 11.94 -2.67
C TRP A 66 6.14 10.42 -2.78
N LEU A 67 6.96 9.75 -3.61
CA LEU A 67 6.89 8.30 -3.78
C LEU A 67 7.34 7.55 -2.53
N SER A 68 8.35 8.05 -1.81
CA SER A 68 8.78 7.50 -0.52
C SER A 68 7.64 7.56 0.49
N GLN A 69 7.03 8.73 0.67
CA GLN A 69 5.93 8.91 1.62
C GLN A 69 4.75 7.99 1.28
N TYR A 70 4.34 7.95 0.00
CA TYR A 70 3.26 7.08 -0.46
C TYR A 70 3.56 5.60 -0.23
N GLY A 71 4.83 5.22 -0.37
CA GLY A 71 5.33 3.87 -0.11
C GLY A 71 5.34 3.51 1.37
N GLU A 72 5.82 4.41 2.23
CA GLU A 72 5.83 4.24 3.69
C GLU A 72 4.43 4.06 4.25
N GLU A 73 3.46 4.87 3.81
CA GLU A 73 2.04 4.77 4.20
C GLU A 73 1.42 3.39 3.87
N ARG A 74 1.95 2.71 2.86
CA ARG A 74 1.44 1.42 2.35
C ARG A 74 2.39 0.25 2.62
N GLY A 75 3.53 0.48 3.25
CA GLY A 75 4.55 -0.54 3.49
C GLY A 75 5.18 -1.13 2.21
N ILE A 76 5.27 -0.36 1.12
CA ILE A 76 5.84 -0.81 -0.16
C ILE A 76 7.00 0.08 -0.62
N ASN A 77 7.93 -0.51 -1.37
CA ASN A 77 9.11 0.22 -1.85
C ASN A 77 8.79 1.15 -3.04
N ILE A 78 9.69 2.10 -3.31
CA ILE A 78 9.52 3.12 -4.37
C ILE A 78 9.32 2.50 -5.76
N ALA A 79 9.98 1.39 -6.08
CA ALA A 79 9.80 0.73 -7.37
C ALA A 79 8.38 0.15 -7.50
N SER A 80 7.86 -0.50 -6.45
CA SER A 80 6.48 -0.99 -6.39
C SER A 80 5.47 0.15 -6.49
N VAL A 81 5.69 1.26 -5.77
CA VAL A 81 4.83 2.46 -5.86
C VAL A 81 4.81 3.01 -7.28
N THR A 82 5.98 3.16 -7.90
CA THR A 82 6.10 3.71 -9.26
C THR A 82 5.34 2.85 -10.26
N ASN A 83 5.51 1.52 -10.18
CA ASN A 83 4.79 0.59 -11.04
C ASN A 83 3.29 0.63 -10.81
N LEU A 84 2.85 0.68 -9.55
CA LEU A 84 1.43 0.74 -9.19
C LEU A 84 0.78 2.00 -9.78
N LEU A 85 1.32 3.17 -9.48
CA LEU A 85 0.75 4.45 -9.89
C LEU A 85 0.66 4.58 -11.41
N ILE A 86 1.72 4.20 -12.12
CA ILE A 86 1.73 4.24 -13.59
C ILE A 86 0.75 3.21 -14.16
N SER A 87 0.68 2.01 -13.59
CA SER A 87 -0.27 0.99 -14.03
C SER A 87 -1.71 1.46 -13.88
N GLU A 88 -2.05 2.09 -12.76
CA GLU A 88 -3.40 2.61 -12.49
C GLU A 88 -3.76 3.73 -13.47
N HIS A 89 -2.85 4.69 -13.65
CA HIS A 89 -3.04 5.82 -14.56
C HIS A 89 -3.24 5.37 -16.01
N LEU A 90 -2.37 4.47 -16.50
CA LEU A 90 -2.45 3.95 -17.88
C LEU A 90 -3.54 2.89 -18.10
N SER A 91 -4.21 2.43 -17.04
CA SER A 91 -5.35 1.51 -17.16
C SER A 91 -6.70 2.23 -17.05
N GLY A 92 -6.70 3.57 -17.00
CA GLY A 92 -7.92 4.38 -16.93
C GLY A 92 -8.67 4.26 -15.59
N LYS A 93 -8.13 3.54 -14.61
CA LYS A 93 -8.69 3.46 -13.24
C LYS A 93 -8.12 4.59 -12.40
N LEU A 94 -8.47 5.83 -12.75
CA LEU A 94 -8.37 6.92 -11.78
C LEU A 94 -9.56 6.80 -10.81
N THR A 95 -9.52 5.81 -9.92
CA THR A 95 -10.21 5.98 -8.63
C THR A 95 -9.52 7.19 -8.02
N GLN A 96 -10.29 8.27 -7.89
CA GLN A 96 -9.93 9.44 -7.13
C GLN A 96 -9.21 8.99 -5.87
N THR A 97 -7.88 9.07 -5.85
CA THR A 97 -7.10 9.16 -4.62
C THR A 97 -7.34 10.55 -4.09
N ALA A 98 -8.61 10.84 -3.79
CA ALA A 98 -8.96 11.73 -2.73
C ALA A 98 -8.12 11.25 -1.55
N THR A 99 -7.19 12.11 -1.17
CA THR A 99 -6.68 12.24 0.18
C THR A 99 -7.71 11.65 1.11
N ARG A 100 -7.48 10.42 1.59
CA ARG A 100 -8.34 9.82 2.59
C ARG A 100 -8.12 10.69 3.81
N GLN A 101 -9.00 11.67 3.94
CA GLN A 101 -9.27 12.35 5.19
C GLN A 101 -9.32 11.25 6.24
N THR A 102 -8.48 11.43 7.26
CA THR A 102 -8.65 10.84 8.58
C THR A 102 -10.12 10.84 8.96
N THR A 103 -10.77 9.69 8.90
CA THR A 103 -11.94 9.17 9.65
C THR A 103 -12.21 7.83 8.97
N ASP A 104 -11.91 6.66 9.52
CA ASP A 104 -12.30 6.18 10.83
C ASP A 104 -11.34 5.07 11.25
N ARG A 105 -11.12 4.96 12.54
CA ARG A 105 -10.20 4.03 13.19
C ARG A 105 -11.05 2.84 13.64
N PRO A 106 -10.99 1.64 13.04
CA PRO A 106 -11.46 0.46 13.74
C PRO A 106 -10.49 0.23 14.89
N GLN A 107 -11.02 0.37 16.09
CA GLN A 107 -10.34 0.07 17.33
C GLN A 107 -9.71 -1.32 17.27
N THR A 108 -8.53 -1.37 17.87
CA THR A 108 -7.80 -2.56 18.27
C THR A 108 -8.71 -3.54 19.00
N GLU A 109 -9.14 -4.60 18.35
CA GLU A 109 -9.55 -5.82 19.06
C GLU A 109 -8.32 -6.72 19.20
N LYS A 110 -7.69 -6.63 20.37
CA LYS A 110 -6.81 -7.68 20.90
C LYS A 110 -7.58 -9.01 20.91
N PRO A 111 -6.98 -10.14 20.51
CA PRO A 111 -7.35 -11.41 21.12
C PRO A 111 -6.73 -11.40 22.53
N THR A 112 -7.47 -10.83 23.48
CA THR A 112 -7.17 -11.05 24.90
C THR A 112 -7.56 -12.49 25.21
N GLN A 113 -6.59 -13.22 25.74
CA GLN A 113 -6.73 -14.52 26.36
C GLN A 113 -8.02 -14.59 27.20
N GLN A 114 -8.77 -15.67 27.05
CA GLN A 114 -9.87 -16.03 27.94
C GLN A 114 -9.34 -17.03 28.97
N PRO A 115 -9.12 -16.63 30.24
CA PRO A 115 -9.27 -17.52 31.37
C PRO A 115 -10.72 -17.43 31.88
N LEU A 116 -11.33 -18.61 32.03
CA LEU A 116 -12.07 -19.06 33.20
C LEU A 116 -13.03 -18.05 33.87
N ASP A 117 -14.34 -18.26 33.76
CA ASP A 117 -15.23 -18.03 34.91
C ASP A 117 -16.61 -18.70 34.77
N ARG A 118 -16.90 -19.64 35.67
CA ARG A 118 -18.25 -19.85 36.21
C ARG A 118 -18.17 -20.61 37.54
N PRO A 119 -18.54 -19.99 38.67
CA PRO A 119 -18.77 -20.71 39.92
C PRO A 119 -20.27 -20.88 40.25
N GLN A 120 -20.54 -21.84 41.15
CA GLN A 120 -21.74 -22.11 41.97
C GLN A 120 -22.85 -22.96 41.29
N THR A 121 -23.43 -24.03 41.86
CA THR A 121 -23.69 -24.44 43.27
C THR A 121 -23.87 -25.97 43.46
N ALA A 122 -23.50 -26.48 44.65
CA ALA A 122 -24.11 -27.54 45.50
C ALA A 122 -24.55 -28.91 44.88
N THR A 123 -24.16 -30.07 45.41
CA THR A 123 -24.58 -30.57 46.73
C THR A 123 -23.68 -31.72 47.23
N GLU A 124 -23.54 -31.75 48.54
CA GLU A 124 -22.82 -32.62 49.48
C GLU A 124 -22.60 -34.11 49.14
N LYS A 125 -21.38 -34.58 49.41
CA LYS A 125 -21.12 -35.86 50.08
C LYS A 125 -20.16 -35.65 51.26
N PRO A 126 -20.40 -36.31 52.42
CA PRO A 126 -19.81 -35.92 53.69
C PRO A 126 -18.49 -36.65 53.96
N LYS A 127 -17.61 -36.01 54.74
CA LYS A 127 -17.08 -36.50 56.02
C LYS A 127 -15.77 -35.80 56.37
N GLY A 128 -15.73 -35.23 57.57
CA GLY A 128 -14.54 -35.31 58.42
C GLY A 128 -13.72 -34.04 58.60
N GLN A 129 -14.00 -33.37 59.71
CA GLN A 129 -13.03 -32.68 60.60
C GLN A 129 -12.41 -31.37 60.07
N ALA A 130 -12.89 -30.22 60.57
CA ALA A 130 -12.51 -29.59 61.86
C ALA A 130 -11.14 -28.89 61.71
N LEU A 131 -11.11 -27.57 61.53
CA LEU A 131 -11.26 -26.50 62.54
C LEU A 131 -9.89 -25.86 62.78
N MET A 132 -9.94 -24.54 62.99
CA MET A 132 -8.90 -23.69 63.57
C MET A 132 -7.91 -23.12 62.53
N ARG A 133 -8.16 -21.89 62.07
CA ARG A 133 -7.70 -20.64 62.73
C ARG A 133 -6.17 -20.53 62.74
N SER A 134 -5.66 -19.72 61.81
CA SER A 134 -4.61 -18.78 62.16
C SER A 134 -4.88 -17.46 61.46
N LEU A 135 -5.34 -16.51 62.28
CA LEU A 135 -5.44 -15.09 62.01
C LEU A 135 -4.03 -14.50 61.81
N LYS A 136 -3.96 -13.40 61.05
CA LYS A 136 -2.84 -12.46 60.95
C LYS A 136 -2.07 -12.24 62.27
N LEU A 137 -0.75 -12.38 62.22
CA LEU A 137 0.28 -11.31 62.35
C LEU A 137 1.66 -11.91 62.07
#